data_AF-A0A852DXF1-F1
#
_entry.id   AF-A0A852DXF1-F1
#
_cell.length_a   1.000
_cell.length_b   1.000
_cell.length_c   1.000
_cell.angle_alpha   90.00
_cell.angle_beta   90.00
_cell.angle_gamma   90.00
#
_symmetry.space_group_name_H-M   'P 1'
#
loop_
_entity.id
_entity.type
_entity.pdbx_description
1 polymer ?
#
loop_
_entity_poly.entity_id
_entity_poly.type
_entity_poly.pdbx_seq_one_letter_code
_entity_poly.pdbx_strand_id
1 'polypeptide(L)'
;ACLLCRRAEADPDMCGDKVQKGGLCAHVFCMLFATLLFRQETDRVGLMRFLPRDLLIAARRAAQKYCCVCGQSGATIMCCAPECDRWFHLPCAKEGGCVNQYITPY
;
A
#
# COMPACT_ATOMS: atom_id res chain seq x y z
N ALA A 1 -9.54 9.33 5.69
CA ALA A 1 -8.63 8.20 6.06
C ALA A 1 -7.84 7.75 4.84
N CYS A 2 -6.72 7.05 5.01
CA CYS A 2 -5.96 6.49 3.89
C CYS A 2 -6.79 5.42 3.16
N LEU A 3 -6.88 5.49 1.82
CA LEU A 3 -7.66 4.58 0.98
C LEU A 3 -7.16 3.13 1.06
N LEU A 4 -5.86 2.96 1.33
CA LEU A 4 -5.17 1.67 1.30
C LEU A 4 -5.16 1.00 2.68
N CYS A 5 -4.72 1.69 3.74
CA CYS A 5 -4.69 1.09 5.08
C CYS A 5 -5.95 1.37 5.92
N ARG A 6 -6.89 2.18 5.40
CA ARG A 6 -8.14 2.61 6.06
C ARG A 6 -7.99 3.29 7.43
N ARG A 7 -6.76 3.47 7.93
CA ARG A 7 -6.47 4.22 9.15
C ARG A 7 -6.47 5.73 8.84
N ALA A 8 -7.11 6.51 9.71
CA ALA A 8 -7.17 7.97 9.62
C ALA A 8 -5.87 8.62 10.12
N GLU A 9 -5.37 8.08 11.23
CA GLU A 9 -4.10 8.37 11.87
C GLU A 9 -3.23 7.13 11.72
N ALA A 10 -2.13 7.27 11.01
CA ALA A 10 -1.05 6.31 11.02
C ALA A 10 0.23 7.11 11.25
N ASP A 11 1.11 6.55 12.07
CA ASP A 11 2.39 7.15 12.39
C ASP A 11 3.15 7.49 11.09
N PRO A 12 3.55 8.76 10.88
CA PRO A 12 4.28 9.20 9.71
C PRO A 12 5.59 8.43 9.48
N ASP A 13 6.26 7.99 10.55
CA ASP A 13 7.47 7.17 10.45
C ASP A 13 7.16 5.75 9.94
N MET A 14 5.92 5.27 10.14
CA MET A 14 5.48 3.94 9.68
C MET A 14 4.96 3.95 8.26
N CYS A 15 4.16 4.95 7.91
CA CYS A 15 3.39 4.96 6.66
C CYS A 15 3.87 6.02 5.67
N GLY A 16 4.75 6.93 6.09
CA GLY A 16 5.18 8.07 5.34
C GLY A 16 4.10 9.14 5.26
N ASP A 17 4.42 10.23 4.56
CA ASP A 17 3.52 11.36 4.40
C ASP A 17 2.20 10.96 3.74
N LYS A 18 1.15 11.71 4.09
CA LYS A 18 -0.19 11.51 3.56
C LYS A 18 -0.38 12.38 2.33
N VAL A 19 -0.54 11.76 1.17
CA VAL A 19 -0.76 12.45 -0.10
C VAL A 19 -2.26 12.52 -0.37
N GLN A 20 -2.75 13.71 -0.73
CA GLN A 20 -4.13 13.94 -1.11
C GLN A 20 -4.22 14.49 -2.54
N LYS A 21 -4.99 13.84 -3.41
CA LYS A 21 -5.18 14.27 -4.80
C LYS A 21 -6.57 13.88 -5.31
N GLY A 22 -7.34 14.84 -5.81
CA GLY A 22 -8.67 14.58 -6.40
C GLY A 22 -9.66 13.90 -5.43
N GLY A 23 -9.65 14.28 -4.15
CA GLY A 23 -10.50 13.66 -3.12
C GLY A 23 -10.02 12.31 -2.60
N LEU A 24 -8.97 11.72 -3.20
CA LEU A 24 -8.34 10.50 -2.70
C LEU A 24 -7.20 10.86 -1.74
N CYS A 25 -6.99 9.99 -0.76
CA CYS A 25 -5.97 10.17 0.25
C CYS A 25 -5.24 8.84 0.51
N ALA A 26 -3.92 8.80 0.39
CA ALA A 26 -3.12 7.61 0.67
C ALA A 26 -1.74 7.98 1.22
N HIS A 27 -1.15 7.12 2.06
CA HIS A 27 0.21 7.34 2.56
C HIS A 27 1.26 6.92 1.51
N VAL A 28 2.40 7.62 1.48
CA VAL A 28 3.49 7.37 0.52
C VAL A 28 3.97 5.93 0.58
N PHE A 29 4.27 5.40 1.77
CA PHE A 29 4.76 4.03 1.89
C PHE A 29 3.64 3.00 1.62
N CYS A 30 2.39 3.31 1.97
CA CYS A 30 1.27 2.45 1.59
C CYS A 30 1.16 2.30 0.05
N MET A 31 1.45 3.37 -0.70
CA MET A 31 1.51 3.31 -2.17
C MET A 31 2.75 2.56 -2.66
N LEU A 32 3.93 2.78 -2.07
CA LEU A 32 5.16 2.08 -2.48
C LEU A 32 5.09 0.56 -2.29
N PHE A 33 4.57 0.11 -1.15
CA PHE A 33 4.50 -1.32 -0.82
C PHE A 33 3.27 -2.04 -1.38
N ALA A 34 2.33 -1.32 -1.99
CA ALA A 34 1.14 -1.95 -2.56
C ALA A 34 1.51 -2.81 -3.77
N THR A 35 1.58 -4.13 -3.56
CA THR A 35 1.88 -5.13 -4.61
C THR A 35 0.82 -5.18 -5.71
N LEU A 36 -0.35 -4.60 -5.45
CA LEU A 36 -1.47 -4.46 -6.40
C LEU A 36 -1.30 -3.32 -7.41
N LEU A 37 -0.38 -2.39 -7.16
CA LEU A 37 0.00 -1.30 -8.06
C LEU A 37 1.13 -1.79 -8.98
N PHE A 38 0.82 -2.71 -9.89
CA PHE A 38 1.81 -3.16 -10.86
C PHE A 38 2.38 -1.96 -11.64
N ARG A 39 3.71 -1.85 -11.57
CA ARG A 39 4.59 -0.87 -12.20
C ARG A 39 4.48 -1.03 -13.73
N GLN A 40 3.67 -0.21 -14.38
CA GLN A 40 3.60 -0.19 -15.85
C GLN A 40 4.88 0.48 -16.37
N GLU A 41 5.83 -0.32 -16.88
CA GLU A 41 7.15 0.11 -17.38
C GLU A 41 7.11 1.05 -18.60
N THR A 42 5.94 1.41 -19.10
CA THR A 42 5.80 2.29 -20.25
C THR A 42 5.48 3.73 -19.82
N ASP A 43 6.53 4.56 -19.80
CA ASP A 43 6.51 5.95 -20.30
C ASP A 43 5.68 7.02 -19.56
N ARG A 44 6.21 7.64 -18.50
CA ARG A 44 5.67 8.85 -17.83
C ARG A 44 6.75 9.54 -16.99
N VAL A 45 6.67 10.85 -16.97
CA VAL A 45 7.57 11.75 -16.25
C VAL A 45 6.88 12.14 -14.93
N GLY A 46 7.65 12.23 -13.82
CA GLY A 46 7.19 12.80 -12.56
C GLY A 46 7.46 11.95 -11.30
N LEU A 47 7.74 12.60 -10.18
CA LEU A 47 7.97 11.94 -8.89
C LEU A 47 6.74 11.09 -8.52
N MET A 48 6.94 9.77 -8.35
CA MET A 48 5.97 8.78 -7.88
C MET A 48 4.82 8.35 -8.81
N ARG A 49 4.65 8.88 -10.04
CA ARG A 49 3.87 8.35 -11.21
C ARG A 49 2.52 7.59 -11.04
N PHE A 50 1.85 7.53 -9.89
CA PHE A 50 0.55 6.88 -9.73
C PHE A 50 -0.59 7.81 -10.17
N LEU A 51 -1.48 7.34 -11.06
CA LEU A 51 -2.72 8.08 -11.35
C LEU A 51 -3.76 7.80 -10.25
N PRO A 52 -4.67 8.75 -9.96
CA PRO A 52 -5.85 8.51 -9.10
C PRO A 52 -6.62 7.24 -9.51
N ARG A 53 -6.67 6.95 -10.81
CA ARG A 53 -7.22 5.71 -11.37
C ARG A 53 -6.54 4.46 -10.84
N ASP A 54 -5.21 4.43 -10.79
CA ASP A 54 -4.45 3.25 -10.38
C ASP A 54 -4.64 2.98 -8.89
N LEU A 55 -4.71 4.05 -8.10
CA LEU A 55 -5.03 3.99 -6.67
C LEU A 55 -6.46 3.45 -6.43
N LEU A 56 -7.45 3.88 -7.22
CA LEU A 56 -8.81 3.34 -7.16
C LEU A 56 -8.87 1.86 -7.55
N ILE A 57 -8.13 1.44 -8.58
CA ILE A 57 -8.06 0.04 -8.99
C ILE A 57 -7.40 -0.80 -7.88
N ALA A 58 -6.30 -0.33 -7.31
CA ALA A 58 -5.64 -1.00 -6.19
C ALA A 58 -6.57 -1.11 -4.98
N ALA A 59 -7.31 -0.06 -4.63
CA ALA A 59 -8.29 -0.12 -3.55
C ALA A 59 -9.43 -1.09 -3.82
N ARG A 60 -9.94 -1.15 -5.06
CA ARG A 60 -10.95 -2.15 -5.47
C ARG A 60 -10.42 -3.57 -5.36
N ARG A 61 -9.18 -3.81 -5.79
CA ARG A 61 -8.52 -5.12 -5.65
C ARG A 61 -8.29 -5.49 -4.19
N ALA A 62 -7.84 -4.54 -3.38
CA ALA A 62 -7.57 -4.71 -1.96
C ALA A 62 -8.86 -4.94 -1.16
N ALA A 63 -10.01 -4.46 -1.61
CA ALA A 63 -11.29 -4.67 -0.95
C ALA A 63 -11.67 -6.15 -0.80
N GLN A 64 -11.11 -7.04 -1.64
CA GLN A 64 -11.31 -8.49 -1.54
C GLN A 64 -10.18 -9.21 -0.78
N LYS A 65 -9.17 -8.47 -0.31
CA LYS A 65 -8.00 -9.01 0.38
C LYS A 65 -8.07 -8.67 1.86
N TYR A 66 -7.98 -9.70 2.70
CA TYR A 66 -8.08 -9.57 4.15
C TYR A 66 -6.71 -9.55 4.79
N CYS A 67 -6.53 -8.64 5.75
CA CYS A 67 -5.30 -8.57 6.51
C CYS A 67 -5.21 -9.74 7.49
N CYS A 68 -4.11 -10.50 7.45
CA CYS A 68 -3.89 -11.65 8.35
C CYS A 68 -3.66 -11.26 9.81
N VAL A 69 -3.47 -9.97 10.12
CA VAL A 69 -3.22 -9.46 11.48
C VAL A 69 -4.49 -8.89 12.10
N CYS A 70 -5.18 -7.97 11.41
CA CYS A 70 -6.39 -7.33 11.96
C CYS A 70 -7.72 -7.91 11.45
N GLY A 71 -7.68 -8.85 10.48
CA GLY A 71 -8.88 -9.48 9.90
C GLY A 71 -9.72 -8.58 8.99
N GLN A 72 -9.36 -7.30 8.83
CA GLN A 72 -10.13 -6.36 8.00
C GLN A 72 -9.75 -6.44 6.52
N SER A 73 -10.71 -6.14 5.64
CA SER A 73 -10.47 -6.04 4.20
C SER A 73 -9.80 -4.71 3.80
N GLY A 74 -9.08 -4.72 2.68
CA GLY A 74 -8.29 -3.58 2.23
C GLY A 74 -6.77 -3.81 2.25
N ALA A 75 -6.32 -5.04 2.47
CA ALA A 75 -4.89 -5.35 2.53
C ALA A 75 -4.25 -5.22 1.14
N THR A 76 -3.21 -4.40 1.03
CA THR A 76 -2.57 -4.05 -0.24
C THR A 76 -1.20 -4.67 -0.44
N ILE A 77 -0.61 -5.24 0.61
CA ILE A 77 0.71 -5.85 0.58
C ILE A 77 0.54 -7.35 0.69
N MET A 78 1.19 -8.09 -0.19
CA MET A 78 1.26 -9.55 -0.16
C MET A 78 2.64 -9.98 0.34
N CYS A 79 2.70 -11.08 1.07
CA CYS A 79 3.97 -11.68 1.47
C CYS A 79 4.80 -12.04 0.22
N CYS A 80 6.12 -11.82 0.27
CA CYS A 80 7.03 -12.18 -0.81
C CYS A 80 7.51 -13.64 -0.76
N ALA A 81 7.20 -14.37 0.32
CA ALA A 81 7.59 -15.77 0.44
C ALA A 81 6.83 -16.64 -0.58
N PRO A 82 7.51 -17.57 -1.27
CA PRO A 82 6.83 -18.53 -2.13
C PRO A 82 5.81 -19.32 -1.31
N GLU A 83 4.64 -19.58 -1.90
CA GLU A 83 3.52 -20.29 -1.28
C GLU A 83 2.82 -19.56 -0.12
N CYS A 84 3.13 -18.28 0.12
CA CYS A 84 2.47 -17.47 1.14
C CYS A 84 1.47 -16.47 0.52
N ASP A 85 0.18 -16.83 0.54
CA ASP A 85 -0.91 -15.96 0.04
C ASP A 85 -1.42 -14.95 1.09
N ARG A 86 -0.60 -14.61 2.10
CA ARG A 86 -1.01 -13.70 3.17
C ARG A 86 -0.94 -12.25 2.72
N TRP A 87 -2.00 -11.52 3.02
CA TRP A 87 -2.12 -10.10 2.76
C TRP A 87 -2.09 -9.31 4.07
N PHE A 88 -1.52 -8.12 4.05
CA PHE A 88 -1.46 -7.24 5.20
C PHE A 88 -1.54 -5.76 4.81
N HIS A 89 -2.03 -4.95 5.75
CA HIS A 89 -1.84 -3.51 5.70
C HIS A 89 -0.40 -3.20 6.10
N LEU A 90 0.17 -2.11 5.57
CA LEU A 90 1.50 -1.65 5.99
C LEU A 90 1.67 -1.51 7.51
N PRO A 91 0.78 -0.82 8.25
CA PRO A 91 0.91 -0.73 9.71
C PRO A 91 0.80 -2.10 10.40
N CYS A 92 -0.03 -2.99 9.86
CA CYS A 92 -0.20 -4.34 10.39
C CYS A 92 1.02 -5.23 10.13
N ALA A 93 1.79 -4.98 9.06
CA ALA A 93 3.02 -5.72 8.77
C ALA A 93 3.98 -5.64 9.96
N LYS A 94 4.18 -4.42 10.49
CA LYS A 94 5.06 -4.20 11.63
C LYS A 94 4.52 -4.83 12.92
N GLU A 95 3.22 -4.67 13.19
CA GLU A 95 2.55 -5.31 14.34
C GLU A 95 2.67 -6.84 14.28
N GLY A 96 2.62 -7.43 13.08
CA GLY A 96 2.74 -8.87 12.84
C GLY A 96 4.17 -9.40 12.70
N GLY A 97 5.20 -8.59 13.01
CA GLY A 97 6.62 -8.99 12.91
C GLY A 97 7.13 -9.20 11.47
N CYS A 98 6.42 -8.72 10.46
CA CYS A 98 6.87 -8.78 9.07
C CYS A 98 7.94 -7.70 8.80
N VAL A 99 9.01 -8.07 8.11
CA VAL A 99 10.06 -7.13 7.67
C VAL A 99 9.62 -6.47 6.35
N ASN A 100 9.41 -5.15 6.38
CA ASN A 100 9.10 -4.32 5.23
C ASN A 100 10.30 -3.40 4.91
N GLN A 101 11.20 -3.85 4.03
CA GLN A 101 12.37 -3.08 3.61
C GLN A 101 12.14 -2.45 2.23
N TYR A 102 12.31 -1.13 2.12
CA TYR A 102 12.39 -0.41 0.85
C TYR A 102 13.81 0.09 0.68
N ILE A 103 14.47 -0.29 -0.42
CA ILE A 103 15.82 0.19 -0.77
C ILE A 103 15.65 1.21 -1.90
N THR A 104 16.11 2.43 -1.70
CA THR A 104 16.11 3.46 -2.74
C THR A 104 17.05 3.04 -3.87
N PRO A 105 16.60 3.01 -5.15
CA PRO A 105 17.52 2.80 -6.27
C PRO A 105 18.46 4.02 -6.36
N TYR A 106 19.77 3.74 -6.45
CA TYR A 106 20.84 4.72 -6.70
C TYR A 106 20.77 5.29 -8.12
#